data_AF-A0A6I1HPJ0-F1
#
_entry.id   AF-A0A6I1HPJ0-F1
#
_cell.length_a   1.000
_cell.length_b   1.000
_cell.length_c   1.000
_cell.angle_alpha   90.00
_cell.angle_beta   90.00
_cell.angle_gamma   90.00
#
_symmetry.space_group_name_H-M   'P 1'
#
loop_
_entity.id
_entity.type
_entity.pdbx_description
1 polymer ?
#
loop_
_entity_poly.entity_id
_entity_poly.type
_entity_poly.pdbx_seq_one_letter_code
_entity_poly.pdbx_strand_id
1 'polypeptide(L)'
;MSVPIYKVNAVHLAIDKSHPPHLHVSAIGEVSSGGWKAATLAPRVYIKPPQDGIQDLDFEATPPKGSEPVIQVILPIAAGAVLALPDWLKGVRVHAKTNAVVTLLTDEASLRQVAAINHD
;
A
#
# COMPACT_ATOMS: atom_id res chain seq x y z
N MET A 1 -0.10 -18.49 -3.07
CA MET A 1 -0.41 -17.46 -4.10
C MET A 1 -1.01 -16.28 -3.37
N SER A 2 -0.55 -15.07 -3.68
CA SER A 2 -1.15 -13.83 -3.17
C SER A 2 -2.46 -13.53 -3.91
N VAL A 3 -3.40 -12.91 -3.22
CA VAL A 3 -4.64 -12.38 -3.80
C VAL A 3 -4.90 -10.99 -3.23
N PRO A 4 -5.68 -10.14 -3.92
CA PRO A 4 -6.04 -8.83 -3.41
C PRO A 4 -6.69 -8.92 -2.02
N ILE A 5 -6.28 -8.03 -1.12
CA ILE A 5 -6.92 -7.89 0.20
C ILE A 5 -8.35 -7.39 0.04
N TYR A 6 -9.15 -7.47 1.10
CA TYR A 6 -10.57 -7.11 1.02
C TYR A 6 -10.76 -5.63 0.65
N LYS A 7 -10.09 -4.72 1.35
CA LYS A 7 -10.24 -3.28 1.20
C LYS A 7 -8.96 -2.56 1.60
N VAL A 8 -8.66 -1.43 0.98
CA VAL A 8 -7.63 -0.48 1.45
C VAL A 8 -8.29 0.68 2.19
N ASN A 9 -7.71 1.08 3.32
CA ASN A 9 -8.25 2.10 4.21
C ASN A 9 -7.45 3.40 4.11
N ALA A 10 -6.12 3.30 4.11
CA ALA A 10 -5.23 4.46 4.08
C ALA A 10 -3.94 4.13 3.31
N VAL A 11 -3.41 5.15 2.65
CA VAL A 11 -2.12 5.11 1.94
C VAL A 11 -1.32 6.34 2.38
N HIS A 12 -0.06 6.11 2.74
CA HIS A 12 0.92 7.12 3.09
C HIS A 12 2.10 7.08 2.13
N LEU A 13 2.57 8.27 1.76
CA LEU A 13 3.69 8.49 0.87
C LEU A 13 4.76 9.28 1.61
N ALA A 14 6.01 8.87 1.50
CA ALA A 14 7.16 9.62 2.00
C ALA A 14 8.31 9.54 0.99
N ILE A 15 8.93 10.68 0.70
CA ILE A 15 10.09 10.75 -0.20
C ILE A 15 11.36 10.68 0.63
N ASP A 16 12.22 9.69 0.34
CA ASP A 16 13.60 9.68 0.81
C ASP A 16 14.43 10.59 -0.13
N LYS A 17 15.14 11.55 0.47
CA LYS A 17 15.99 12.53 -0.23
C LYS A 17 17.40 11.98 -0.50
N SER A 18 17.55 10.66 -0.60
CA SER A 18 18.75 9.98 -1.06
C SER A 18 19.11 10.33 -2.52
N HIS A 19 20.29 9.92 -2.97
CA HIS A 19 20.72 10.07 -4.36
C HIS A 19 20.96 8.68 -4.99
N PRO A 20 20.05 8.16 -5.84
CA PRO A 20 18.79 8.76 -6.30
C PRO A 20 17.67 8.75 -5.24
N PRO A 21 16.64 9.62 -5.37
CA PRO A 21 15.53 9.67 -4.43
C PRO A 21 14.59 8.48 -4.61
N HIS A 22 13.96 8.06 -3.52
CA HIS A 22 13.02 6.94 -3.49
C HIS A 22 11.67 7.35 -2.89
N LEU A 23 10.60 6.73 -3.36
CA LEU A 23 9.27 6.87 -2.76
C LEU A 23 8.98 5.67 -1.87
N HIS A 24 8.80 5.93 -0.57
CA HIS A 24 8.24 4.98 0.37
C HIS A 24 6.71 5.06 0.33
N VAL A 25 6.09 3.94 0.02
CA VAL A 25 4.63 3.76 0.05
C VAL A 25 4.32 2.84 1.21
N SER A 26 3.40 3.24 2.09
CA SER A 26 2.85 2.41 3.14
C SER A 26 1.34 2.42 3.07
N ALA A 27 0.70 1.27 3.23
CA ALA A 27 -0.74 1.15 3.16
C ALA A 27 -1.28 0.29 4.30
N ILE A 28 -2.45 0.68 4.80
CA ILE A 28 -3.24 -0.09 5.77
C ILE A 28 -4.55 -0.44 5.10
N GLY A 29 -4.94 -1.70 5.22
CA GLY A 29 -6.19 -2.23 4.71
C GLY A 29 -6.77 -3.31 5.61
N GLU A 30 -7.71 -4.05 5.06
CA GLU A 30 -8.52 -5.05 5.76
C GLU A 30 -8.49 -6.38 5.00
N VAL A 31 -8.50 -7.48 5.73
CA VAL A 31 -8.69 -8.85 5.22
C VAL A 31 -9.95 -9.47 5.80
N SER A 32 -10.50 -10.46 5.10
CA SER A 32 -11.81 -11.04 5.45
C SER A 32 -11.80 -12.03 6.62
N SER A 33 -10.62 -12.40 7.14
CA SER A 33 -10.47 -13.36 8.24
C SER A 33 -9.12 -13.23 8.93
N GLY A 34 -8.92 -13.95 10.04
CA GLY A 34 -7.60 -14.26 10.57
C GLY A 34 -6.78 -15.15 9.64
N GLY A 35 -5.46 -15.18 9.87
CA GLY A 35 -4.53 -16.11 9.21
C GLY A 35 -3.90 -15.63 7.89
N TRP A 36 -4.26 -14.44 7.41
CA TRP A 36 -3.61 -13.83 6.24
C TRP A 36 -2.17 -13.44 6.54
N LYS A 37 -1.26 -13.62 5.57
CA LYS A 37 0.19 -13.41 5.74
C LYS A 37 0.82 -12.81 4.48
N ALA A 38 2.08 -12.38 4.61
CA ALA A 38 2.92 -11.93 3.51
C ALA A 38 2.23 -10.86 2.65
N ALA A 39 1.77 -9.80 3.32
CA ALA A 39 1.15 -8.66 2.66
C ALA A 39 2.20 -7.85 1.89
N THR A 40 1.85 -7.45 0.67
CA THR A 40 2.75 -6.76 -0.25
C THR A 40 2.02 -5.70 -1.04
N LEU A 41 2.72 -4.63 -1.39
CA LEU A 41 2.29 -3.68 -2.42
C LEU A 41 3.09 -3.97 -3.70
N ALA A 42 2.42 -4.50 -4.72
CA ALA A 42 3.04 -4.87 -5.99
C ALA A 42 2.84 -3.77 -7.04
N PRO A 43 3.89 -3.05 -7.50
CA PRO A 43 3.74 -2.02 -8.51
C PRO A 43 3.43 -2.63 -9.87
N ARG A 44 2.42 -2.10 -10.56
CA ARG A 44 2.13 -2.50 -11.94
C ARG A 44 3.19 -1.94 -12.88
N VAL A 45 3.70 -2.79 -13.77
CA VAL A 45 4.70 -2.38 -14.78
C VAL A 45 4.00 -1.94 -16.05
N TYR A 46 4.37 -0.77 -16.56
CA TYR A 46 3.85 -0.22 -17.80
C TYR A 46 4.94 -0.13 -18.87
N ILE A 47 4.55 -0.29 -20.13
CA ILE A 47 5.44 -0.06 -21.29
C ILE A 47 5.66 1.45 -21.49
N LYS A 48 4.65 2.27 -21.18
CA LYS A 48 4.69 3.74 -21.27
C LYS A 48 4.20 4.35 -19.96
N PRO A 49 4.72 5.51 -19.53
CA PRO A 49 4.22 6.20 -18.36
C PRO A 49 2.69 6.42 -18.42
N PRO A 50 1.96 6.24 -17.31
CA PRO A 50 0.53 6.55 -17.22
C PRO A 50 0.25 8.02 -17.57
N GLN A 51 -0.80 8.28 -18.34
CA GLN A 51 -1.17 9.65 -18.75
C GLN A 51 -1.58 10.55 -17.58
N ASP A 52 -2.16 9.97 -16.53
CA ASP A 52 -2.53 10.67 -15.30
C ASP A 52 -1.34 10.88 -14.34
N GLY A 53 -0.20 10.26 -14.62
CA GLY A 53 1.00 10.29 -13.77
C GLY A 53 0.85 9.49 -12.47
N ILE A 54 -0.12 8.58 -12.37
CA ILE A 54 -0.39 7.81 -11.16
C ILE A 54 0.14 6.38 -11.32
N GLN A 55 1.01 5.95 -10.41
CA GLN A 55 1.48 4.57 -10.36
C GLN A 55 0.44 3.67 -9.67
N ASP A 56 -0.07 2.64 -10.36
CA ASP A 56 -0.92 1.65 -9.70
C ASP A 56 -0.07 0.64 -8.91
N LEU A 57 -0.56 0.27 -7.72
CA LEU A 57 -0.05 -0.83 -6.92
C LEU A 57 -1.21 -1.76 -6.54
N ASP A 58 -0.97 -3.06 -6.58
CA ASP A 58 -1.89 -4.07 -6.07
C ASP A 58 -1.56 -4.39 -4.62
N PHE A 59 -2.54 -4.23 -3.72
CA PHE A 59 -2.40 -4.61 -2.31
C PHE A 59 -2.87 -6.04 -2.13
N GLU A 60 -1.92 -6.94 -2.03
CA GLU A 60 -2.17 -8.38 -1.98
C GLU A 60 -1.62 -9.00 -0.70
N ALA A 61 -2.17 -10.16 -0.34
CA ALA A 61 -1.66 -11.00 0.73
C ALA A 61 -1.98 -12.47 0.45
N THR A 62 -1.30 -13.38 1.15
CA THR A 62 -1.57 -14.82 1.06
C THR A 62 -2.69 -15.18 2.04
N PRO A 63 -3.82 -15.72 1.56
CA PRO A 63 -4.90 -16.16 2.43
C PRO A 63 -4.49 -17.43 3.21
N PRO A 64 -5.11 -17.68 4.37
CA PRO A 64 -4.94 -18.95 5.08
C PRO A 64 -5.39 -20.11 4.20
N LYS A 65 -4.82 -21.29 4.41
CA LYS A 65 -5.27 -22.49 3.69
C LYS A 65 -6.66 -22.88 4.17
N GLY A 66 -7.52 -23.38 3.28
CA GLY A 66 -8.90 -23.74 3.62
C GLY A 66 -9.05 -24.80 4.72
N SER A 67 -7.99 -25.54 5.03
CA SER A 67 -7.94 -26.52 6.12
C SER A 67 -7.50 -25.95 7.47
N GLU A 68 -7.01 -24.72 7.52
CA GLU A 68 -6.54 -24.08 8.76
C GLU A 68 -7.71 -23.44 9.50
N PRO A 69 -7.82 -23.61 10.83
CA PRO A 69 -8.82 -22.90 11.61
C PRO A 69 -8.53 -21.40 11.60
N VAL A 70 -9.54 -20.60 11.26
CA VAL A 70 -9.42 -19.14 11.20
C VAL A 70 -10.56 -18.46 11.95
N ILE A 71 -10.27 -17.28 12.49
CA ILE A 71 -11.27 -16.41 13.08
C ILE A 71 -12.00 -15.68 11.94
N GLN A 72 -13.33 -15.77 11.89
CA GLN A 72 -14.18 -15.18 10.86
C GLN A 72 -14.52 -13.72 11.18
N VAL A 73 -13.49 -12.87 11.28
CA VAL A 73 -13.61 -11.43 11.60
C VAL A 73 -12.73 -10.63 10.65
N ILE A 74 -13.20 -9.44 10.26
CA ILE A 74 -12.41 -8.48 9.48
C ILE A 74 -11.25 -7.96 10.34
N LEU A 75 -10.02 -8.10 9.84
CA LEU A 75 -8.83 -7.70 10.58
C LEU A 75 -7.96 -6.75 9.74
N PRO A 76 -7.23 -5.82 10.39
CA PRO A 76 -6.32 -4.93 9.69
C PRO A 76 -5.09 -5.68 9.18
N ILE A 77 -4.53 -5.21 8.06
CA ILE A 77 -3.25 -5.65 7.51
C ILE A 77 -2.50 -4.46 6.94
N ALA A 78 -1.17 -4.50 7.00
CA ALA A 78 -0.31 -3.43 6.50
C ALA A 78 0.77 -3.98 5.57
N ALA A 79 1.16 -3.17 4.59
CA ALA A 79 2.28 -3.46 3.70
C ALA A 79 3.01 -2.17 3.32
N GLY A 80 4.27 -2.31 2.92
CA GLY A 80 5.09 -1.21 2.41
C GLY A 80 5.83 -1.62 1.15
N ALA A 81 6.16 -0.62 0.32
CA ALA A 81 7.01 -0.76 -0.85
C ALA A 81 7.91 0.46 -0.99
N VAL A 82 9.08 0.25 -1.60
CA VAL A 82 9.99 1.32 -1.99
C VAL A 82 10.05 1.34 -3.51
N LEU A 83 9.77 2.49 -4.10
CA LEU A 83 9.75 2.70 -5.53
C LEU A 83 10.86 3.68 -5.93
N ALA A 84 11.33 3.56 -7.17
CA ALA A 84 12.03 4.68 -7.80
C ALA A 84 11.06 5.86 -7.94
N LEU A 85 11.59 7.08 -7.87
CA LEU A 85 10.81 8.32 -8.04
C LEU A 85 11.10 8.92 -9.42
N PRO A 86 10.43 8.48 -10.51
CA PRO A 86 10.61 9.07 -11.82
C PRO A 86 9.87 10.41 -11.94
N ASP A 87 10.36 11.29 -12.81
CA ASP A 87 9.84 12.67 -12.95
C ASP A 87 8.35 12.77 -13.34
N TRP A 88 7.78 11.72 -13.94
CA TRP A 88 6.37 11.69 -14.32
C TRP A 88 5.43 11.36 -13.15
N LEU A 89 5.97 10.83 -12.04
CA LEU A 89 5.17 10.33 -10.93
C LEU A 89 4.56 11.47 -10.12
N LYS A 90 3.23 11.53 -10.10
CA LYS A 90 2.44 12.51 -9.35
C LYS A 90 1.77 11.91 -8.12
N GLY A 91 1.73 10.59 -7.99
CA GLY A 91 1.03 9.90 -6.92
C GLY A 91 0.93 8.40 -7.17
N VAL A 92 0.26 7.72 -6.24
CA VAL A 92 0.00 6.27 -6.33
C VAL A 92 -1.49 5.97 -6.22
N ARG A 93 -1.91 4.86 -6.82
CA ARG A 93 -3.26 4.28 -6.67
C ARG A 93 -3.12 2.86 -6.18
N VAL A 94 -3.56 2.60 -4.96
CA VAL A 94 -3.51 1.27 -4.35
C VAL A 94 -4.85 0.57 -4.58
N HIS A 95 -4.82 -0.57 -5.26
CA HIS A 95 -5.99 -1.39 -5.56
C HIS A 95 -6.14 -2.51 -4.53
N ALA A 96 -7.38 -2.73 -4.10
CA ALA A 96 -7.82 -3.87 -3.33
C ALA A 96 -9.02 -4.53 -4.03
N LYS A 97 -9.57 -5.59 -3.45
CA LYS A 97 -10.71 -6.31 -4.03
C LYS A 97 -11.96 -5.45 -4.19
N THR A 98 -12.26 -4.57 -3.22
CA THR A 98 -13.52 -3.81 -3.18
C THR A 98 -13.37 -2.33 -3.51
N ASN A 99 -12.15 -1.79 -3.47
CA ASN A 99 -11.91 -0.38 -3.72
C ASN A 99 -10.48 -0.12 -4.23
N ALA A 100 -10.24 1.12 -4.63
CA ALA A 100 -8.90 1.66 -4.80
C ALA A 100 -8.80 3.03 -4.13
N VAL A 101 -7.62 3.36 -3.60
CA VAL A 101 -7.33 4.66 -2.97
C VAL A 101 -6.21 5.35 -3.73
N VAL A 102 -6.45 6.61 -4.12
CA VAL A 102 -5.45 7.46 -4.78
C VAL A 102 -4.85 8.42 -3.75
N THR A 103 -3.53 8.54 -3.76
CA THR A 103 -2.81 9.52 -2.94
C THR A 103 -1.79 10.24 -3.81
N LEU A 104 -1.87 11.56 -3.81
CA LEU A 104 -0.98 12.42 -4.59
C LEU A 104 0.27 12.73 -3.78
N LEU A 105 1.39 12.91 -4.48
CA LEU A 105 2.59 13.52 -3.93
C LEU A 105 2.31 15.01 -3.78
N THR A 106 1.86 15.41 -2.59
CA THR A 106 1.81 16.82 -2.20
C THR A 106 3.09 17.16 -1.44
N ASP A 107 3.50 18.43 -1.44
CA ASP A 107 4.65 18.92 -0.68
C ASP A 107 4.54 18.58 0.84
N GLU A 108 3.30 18.44 1.32
CA GLU A 108 2.94 18.03 2.70
C GLU A 108 3.08 16.53 3.00
N ALA A 109 3.41 15.67 2.03
CA ALA A 109 3.63 14.22 2.27
C ALA A 109 4.71 13.94 3.34
N SER A 110 5.45 14.98 3.76
CA SER A 110 6.46 14.97 4.80
C SER A 110 5.93 15.09 6.26
N LEU A 111 4.64 15.39 6.51
CA LEU A 111 4.24 16.02 7.79
C LEU A 111 3.41 15.20 8.80
N ARG A 112 3.13 13.91 8.62
CA ARG A 112 2.38 13.14 9.64
C ARG A 112 2.91 11.74 9.94
N GLN A 113 4.10 11.64 10.52
CA GLN A 113 4.49 10.44 11.26
C GLN A 113 5.44 10.79 12.41
N VAL A 114 4.89 11.05 13.61
CA VAL A 114 5.38 10.57 14.95
C VAL A 114 4.57 11.09 16.16
N ALA A 115 3.58 11.98 16.04
CA ALA A 115 2.97 12.62 17.22
C ALA A 115 1.85 11.83 17.97
N ALA A 116 1.69 10.51 17.80
CA ALA A 116 0.63 9.77 18.52
C ALA A 116 1.03 8.38 19.03
N ILE A 117 2.33 8.12 19.21
CA ILE A 117 2.81 6.94 19.95
C ILE A 117 3.76 7.43 21.04
N ASN A 118 3.18 8.02 22.08
CA ASN A 118 3.74 8.12 23.43
C ASN A 118 2.54 8.36 24.35
N HIS A 119 1.87 7.26 24.68
CA HIS A 119 1.09 7.20 25.90
C HIS A 119 2.04 6.62 26.96
N ASP A 120 2.46 7.47 27.88
CA ASP A 120 2.80 7.13 29.27
C ASP A 120 2.44 8.33 30.13
#